data_AF-A0A558A9X3-F1
#
_entry.id   AF-A0A558A9X3-F1
#
_cell.length_a   1.000
_cell.length_b   1.000
_cell.length_c   1.000
_cell.angle_alpha   90.00
_cell.angle_beta   90.00
_cell.angle_gamma   90.00
#
_symmetry.space_group_name_H-M   'P 1'
#
loop_
_entity.id
_entity.type
_entity.pdbx_description
1 polymer ?
#
loop_
_entity_poly.entity_id
_entity_poly.type
_entity_poly.pdbx_seq_one_letter_code
_entity_poly.pdbx_strand_id
1 'polypeptide(L)' 'MPGKQPSPAQLIGVGSTVVVMVVGFTVLGWYVDGRVHSSPAFVFTGLAVGIVTACGYAYSQFRKFF' A
#
# COMPACT_ATOMS: atom_id res chain seq x y z
N MET A 1 17.06 -13.21 -17.50
CA MET A 1 16.10 -13.02 -18.61
C MET A 1 16.03 -11.52 -18.83
N PRO A 2 16.10 -10.98 -20.06
CA PRO A 2 16.02 -9.53 -20.23
C PRO A 2 14.67 -9.03 -19.69
N GLY A 3 14.73 -8.25 -18.61
CA GLY A 3 13.56 -7.68 -17.96
C GLY A 3 12.75 -6.82 -18.94
N LYS A 4 11.45 -7.11 -19.04
CA LYS A 4 10.55 -6.34 -19.92
C LYS A 4 10.39 -4.94 -19.31
N GLN A 5 10.81 -3.92 -20.06
CA GLN A 5 10.61 -2.53 -19.64
C GLN A 5 9.11 -2.27 -19.39
N PRO A 6 8.75 -1.74 -18.22
CA PRO A 6 7.34 -1.52 -17.87
C PRO A 6 6.75 -0.39 -18.71
N SER A 7 5.52 -0.57 -19.17
CA SER A 7 4.78 0.50 -19.84
C SER A 7 4.34 1.58 -18.84
N PRO A 8 4.09 2.83 -19.28
CA PRO A 8 3.59 3.89 -18.40
C PRO A 8 2.30 3.49 -17.66
N ALA A 9 1.40 2.77 -18.33
CA ALA A 9 0.17 2.27 -17.70
C ALA A 9 0.44 1.26 -16.56
N GLN A 10 1.47 0.41 -16.70
CA GLN A 10 1.88 -0.50 -15.64
C GLN A 10 2.45 0.26 -14.44
N LEU A 11 3.27 1.28 -14.68
CA LEU A 11 3.82 2.12 -13.61
C LEU A 11 2.72 2.87 -12.85
N ILE A 12 1.73 3.41 -13.57
CA ILE A 12 0.54 4.04 -12.98
C ILE A 12 -0.23 3.03 -12.14
N GLY A 13 -0.46 1.82 -12.64
CA GLY A 13 -1.14 0.75 -11.92
C GLY A 13 -0.43 0.33 -10.63
N VAL A 14 0.91 0.25 -10.65
CA VAL A 14 1.71 -0.05 -9.45
C VAL A 14 1.57 1.10 -8.44
N GLY A 15 1.75 2.35 -8.88
CA GLY A 15 1.64 3.52 -8.02
C GLY A 15 0.25 3.69 -7.39
N SER A 16 -0.81 3.54 -8.17
CA SER A 16 -2.18 3.62 -7.67
C SER A 16 -2.50 2.51 -6.67
N THR A 17 -2.03 1.29 -6.93
CA THR A 17 -2.19 0.16 -6.00
C THR A 17 -1.50 0.44 -4.67
N VAL A 18 -0.28 0.99 -4.70
CA VAL A 18 0.46 1.40 -3.49
C VAL A 18 -0.33 2.43 -2.70
N VAL A 19 -0.87 3.47 -3.35
CA VAL A 19 -1.71 4.49 -2.69
C VAL A 19 -2.93 3.85 -2.05
N VAL A 20 -3.64 2.97 -2.76
CA VAL A 20 -4.83 2.28 -2.24
C VAL A 20 -4.50 1.43 -1.03
N MET A 21 -3.36 0.73 -1.02
CA MET A 21 -2.94 -0.05 0.15
C MET A 21 -2.71 0.85 1.36
N VAL A 22 -1.88 1.89 1.23
CA VAL A 22 -1.54 2.76 2.36
C VAL A 22 -2.77 3.52 2.86
N VAL A 23 -3.49 4.20 1.96
CA VAL A 23 -4.68 4.99 2.31
C VAL A 23 -5.80 4.08 2.78
N GLY A 24 -6.04 2.96 2.12
CA GLY A 24 -7.10 2.01 2.46
C GLY A 24 -6.94 1.47 3.89
N PHE A 25 -5.76 0.96 4.26
CA PHE A 25 -5.53 0.49 5.63
C PHE A 25 -5.56 1.62 6.66
N THR A 26 -5.07 2.82 6.32
CA THR A 26 -5.13 3.99 7.21
C THR A 26 -6.58 4.42 7.48
N VAL A 27 -7.43 4.49 6.45
CA VAL A 27 -8.85 4.83 6.56
C VAL A 27 -9.61 3.77 7.35
N LEU A 28 -9.29 2.49 7.16
CA LEU A 28 -9.85 1.41 7.99
C LEU A 28 -9.46 1.59 9.47
N GLY A 29 -8.20 1.91 9.74
CA GLY A 29 -7.73 2.23 11.09
C GLY A 29 -8.48 3.40 11.71
N TRP A 30 -8.65 4.48 10.95
CA TRP A 30 -9.42 5.66 11.36
C TRP A 30 -10.88 5.33 11.66
N TYR A 31 -11.51 4.53 10.81
CA TYR A 31 -12.88 4.08 11.02
C TYR A 31 -13.02 3.27 12.31
N VAL A 32 -12.09 2.37 12.60
CA VAL A 32 -12.09 1.58 13.84
C VAL A 32 -11.87 2.49 15.05
N ASP A 33 -10.88 3.39 15.03
CA ASP A 33 -10.63 4.34 16.11
C ASP A 33 -11.89 5.18 16.42
N GLY A 34 -12.59 5.64 15.39
CA GLY A 34 -13.85 6.37 15.53
C GLY A 34 -14.99 5.56 16.12
N ARG A 35 -14.97 4.23 16.03
CA ARG A 35 -16.01 3.33 16.57
C ARG A 35 -15.75 2.90 18.01
N VAL A 36 -14.49 2.73 18.40
CA VAL A 36 -14.14 2.24 19.74
C VAL A 36 -13.64 3.34 20.67
N HIS A 37 -13.65 4.60 20.21
CA HIS A 37 -13.16 5.76 20.95
C HIS A 37 -11.74 5.58 21.48
N SER A 38 -10.90 4.85 20.76
CA SER A 38 -9.49 4.73 21.07
C SER A 38 -8.75 6.02 20.70
N SER A 39 -7.63 6.27 21.39
CA SER A 39 -6.54 7.09 20.82
C SER A 39 -6.21 6.59 19.41
N PRO A 40 -5.57 7.38 18.51
CA PRO A 40 -5.36 7.05 17.07
C PRO A 40 -4.41 5.85 16.80
N ALA A 41 -4.52 4.78 17.58
CA ALA A 41 -3.70 3.60 17.59
C ALA A 41 -4.02 2.71 16.40
N PHE A 42 -5.30 2.57 16.03
CA PHE A 42 -5.67 1.78 14.85
C PHE A 42 -5.29 2.51 13.55
N VAL A 43 -5.33 3.85 13.51
CA VAL A 43 -4.77 4.64 12.41
C VAL A 43 -3.28 4.34 12.22
N PHE A 44 -2.47 4.44 13.28
CA PHE A 44 -1.04 4.16 13.17
C PHE A 44 -0.75 2.70 12.81
N THR A 45 -1.52 1.77 13.37
CA THR A 45 -1.41 0.35 13.04
C THR A 45 -1.76 0.10 11.56
N GLY A 46 -2.87 0.67 11.09
CA GLY A 46 -3.30 0.59 9.70
C GLY A 46 -2.26 1.20 8.74
N LEU A 47 -1.70 2.35 9.09
CA LEU A 47 -0.61 2.96 8.33
C LEU A 47 0.61 2.04 8.25
N ALA A 48 1.06 1.48 9.38
CA ALA A 48 2.21 0.57 9.43
C ALA A 48 1.97 -0.67 8.55
N VAL A 49 0.80 -1.32 8.68
CA VAL A 49 0.41 -2.46 7.85
C VAL A 49 0.35 -2.09 6.37
N GLY A 50 -0.21 -0.92 6.04
CA GLY A 50 -0.30 -0.41 4.68
C GLY A 50 1.07 -0.18 4.04
N ILE A 51 2.01 0.41 4.78
CA ILE A 51 3.39 0.62 4.32
C ILE A 51 4.08 -0.73 4.07
N VAL A 52 4.04 -1.66 5.04
CA VAL A 52 4.69 -2.97 4.90
C VAL A 52 4.15 -3.73 3.70
N THR A 53 2.82 -3.74 3.53
CA THR A 53 2.16 -4.41 2.42
C THR A 53 2.51 -3.77 1.07
N ALA A 54 2.50 -2.43 1.02
CA ALA A 54 2.87 -1.67 -0.19
C ALA A 54 4.34 -1.91 -0.58
N CYS A 55 5.26 -1.93 0.37
CA CYS A 55 6.67 -2.25 0.13
C CYS A 55 6.83 -3.67 -0.43
N GLY A 56 6.16 -4.66 0.17
CA GLY A 56 6.19 -6.05 -0.33
C GLY A 56 5.61 -6.17 -1.74
N TYR A 57 4.48 -5.51 -2.00
CA TYR A 57 3.87 -5.47 -3.33
C TYR A 57 4.81 -4.81 -4.35
N ALA A 58 5.33 -3.61 -4.06
CA ALA A 58 6.22 -2.88 -4.96
C ALA A 58 7.49 -3.69 -5.28
N TYR A 59 8.11 -4.30 -4.26
CA TYR A 59 9.25 -5.19 -4.44
C TYR A 59 8.92 -6.36 -5.39
N SER A 60 7.76 -7.00 -5.20
CA SER A 60 7.32 -8.10 -6.05
C SER A 60 7.06 -7.69 -7.51
N GLN A 61 6.62 -6.45 -7.75
CA GLN A 61 6.37 -5.94 -9.09
C GLN A 61 7.66 -5.52 -9.78
N PHE A 62 8.55 -4.81 -9.08
CA PHE A 62 9.84 -4.43 -9.64
C PHE A 62 10.68 -5.64 -10.00
N ARG A 63 10.66 -6.70 -9.19
CA ARG A 63 11.31 -7.99 -9.49
C ARG A 63 10.81 -8.67 -10.78
N LYS A 64 9.66 -8.27 -11.34
CA LYS A 64 9.15 -8.78 -12.63
C LYS A 64 9.67 -7.98 -13.83
N PHE A 65 10.17 -6.78 -13.58
CA PHE A 65 10.71 -5.89 -14.62
C PHE A 65 12.21 -6.07 -14.83
N PHE A 66 12.91 -6.77 -13.94
CA PHE A 66 14.34 -7.12 -14.01
C PHE A 66 14.51 -8.62 -14.25
#